data_AF-A0A353RJN1-F1
#
_entry.id   AF-A0A353RJN1-F1
#
_cell.length_a   1.000
_cell.length_b   1.000
_cell.length_c   1.000
_cell.angle_alpha   90.00
_cell.angle_beta   90.00
_cell.angle_gamma   90.00
#
_symmetry.space_group_name_H-M   'P 1'
#
loop_
_entity.id
_entity.type
_entity.pdbx_description
1 polymer ?
#
loop_
_entity_poly.entity_id
_entity_poly.type
_entity_poly.pdbx_seq_one_letter_code
_entity_poly.pdbx_strand_id
1 'polypeptide(L)' 'SRTEKGKQYPTYCRRKGSMEAAEEVIFDVNRMAEGKPAFIFRGYSISPDNS' A
#
# COMPACT_ATOMS: atom_id res chain seq x y z
N SER A 1 -3.05 6.17 -1.69
CA SER A 1 -2.62 5.60 -0.40
C SER A 1 -3.53 6.15 0.68
N ARG A 2 -3.72 5.42 1.78
CA ARG A 2 -4.48 5.88 2.94
C ARG A 2 -3.66 5.71 4.21
N THR A 3 -3.89 6.60 5.16
CA THR A 3 -3.36 6.50 6.52
C THR A 3 -4.53 6.26 7.46
N GLU A 4 -4.40 5.29 8.34
CA GLU A 4 -5.43 4.94 9.32
C GLU A 4 -5.00 5.41 10.71
N LYS A 5 -5.94 5.89 11.51
CA LYS A 5 -5.65 6.31 12.88
C LYS A 5 -5.08 5.14 13.68
N GLY A 6 -3.92 5.35 14.31
CA GLY A 6 -3.23 4.33 15.09
C GLY A 6 -2.31 3.40 14.29
N LYS A 7 -2.22 3.57 12.96
CA LYS A 7 -1.22 2.89 12.13
C LYS A 7 0.03 3.76 11.97
N GLN A 8 1.19 3.13 12.00
CA GLN A 8 2.48 3.81 11.89
C GLN A 8 2.88 4.11 10.45
N TYR A 9 2.43 3.26 9.51
CA TYR A 9 2.80 3.35 8.11
C TYR A 9 1.56 3.52 7.20
N PRO A 10 1.71 4.12 6.00
CA PRO A 10 0.63 4.22 5.03
C PRO A 10 0.32 2.87 4.37
N THR A 11 -0.93 2.69 3.96
CA THR A 11 -1.35 1.57 3.10
C THR A 11 -1.47 2.08 1.66
N TYR A 12 -0.83 1.40 0.72
CA TYR A 12 -0.89 1.73 -0.71
C TYR A 12 -2.02 0.95 -1.34
N CYS A 13 -2.98 1.68 -1.91
CA CYS A 13 -4.14 1.12 -2.60
C CYS A 13 -4.22 1.66 -4.02
N ARG A 14 -4.88 0.91 -4.91
CA ARG A 14 -5.29 1.35 -6.26
C ARG A 14 -6.78 1.13 -6.48
N ARG A 15 -7.31 1.73 -7.55
CA ARG A 15 -8.58 1.36 -8.17
C ARG A 15 -8.30 1.08 -9.63
N LYS A 16 -8.75 -0.08 -10.13
CA LYS A 16 -8.41 -0.53 -11.49
C LYS A 16 -9.28 0.17 -12.53
N GLY A 17 -8.66 0.89 -13.46
CA GLY A 17 -9.33 1.51 -14.62
C GLY A 17 -10.11 2.80 -14.32
N SER A 18 -10.81 2.91 -13.18
CA SER A 18 -11.56 4.12 -12.82
C SER A 18 -11.50 4.41 -11.31
N MET A 19 -11.89 5.62 -10.91
CA MET A 19 -11.99 6.01 -9.49
C MET A 19 -13.21 5.41 -8.77
N GLU A 20 -14.16 4.86 -9.51
CA GLU A 20 -15.36 4.19 -9.03
C GLU A 20 -15.15 2.68 -8.84
N ALA A 21 -14.09 2.13 -9.44
CA ALA A 21 -13.73 0.73 -9.27
C ALA A 21 -13.39 0.41 -7.80
N ALA A 22 -13.52 -0.87 -7.44
CA ALA A 22 -13.20 -1.34 -6.11
C ALA A 22 -11.77 -0.97 -5.72
N GLU A 23 -11.59 -0.54 -4.46
CA GLU A 23 -10.27 -0.28 -3.92
C GLU A 23 -9.55 -1.58 -3.60
N GLU A 24 -8.35 -1.72 -4.15
CA GLU A 24 -7.47 -2.87 -3.97
C GLU A 24 -6.23 -2.43 -3.18
N VAL A 25 -5.88 -3.15 -2.10
CA VAL A 25 -4.64 -2.92 -1.36
C VAL A 25 -3.48 -3.57 -2.11
N ILE A 26 -2.49 -2.76 -2.50
CA ILE A 26 -1.25 -3.24 -3.14
C ILE A 26 -0.21 -3.55 -2.07
N PHE A 27 0.02 -2.61 -1.15
CA PHE A 27 1.02 -2.77 -0.09
C PHE A 27 0.45 -2.34 1.26
N ASP A 28 0.33 -3.29 2.18
CA ASP A 28 0.07 -3.03 3.59
C ASP A 28 1.41 -2.93 4.34
N VAL A 29 1.96 -1.72 4.40
CA VAL A 29 3.27 -1.49 5.02
C VAL A 29 3.24 -1.77 6.52
N ASN A 30 2.09 -1.66 7.19
CA ASN A 30 2.00 -1.99 8.61
C ASN A 30 2.16 -3.49 8.83
N ARG A 31 1.52 -4.31 7.99
CA ARG A 31 1.70 -5.78 8.04
C ARG A 31 3.12 -6.17 7.64
N MET A 32 3.71 -5.52 6.65
CA MET A 32 5.11 -5.77 6.25
C MET A 32 6.12 -5.38 7.34
N ALA A 33 5.80 -4.35 8.14
CA ALA A 33 6.64 -3.86 9.23
C ALA A 33 6.45 -4.62 10.56
N GLU A 34 5.51 -5.58 10.63
CA GLU A 34 5.20 -6.29 11.87
C GLU A 34 6.43 -7.02 12.42
N GLY A 35 6.69 -6.86 13.72
CA GLY A 35 7.86 -7.42 14.39
C GLY A 35 9.20 -6.74 14.07
N LYS A 36 9.21 -5.64 13.31
CA LYS A 36 10.42 -4.89 13.00
C LYS A 36 10.47 -3.58 13.80
N PRO A 37 11.60 -3.26 14.47
CA PRO A 37 11.73 -2.01 15.22
C PRO A 37 11.73 -0.78 14.31
N ALA A 38 12.14 -0.95 13.05
CA ALA A 38 12.03 0.05 12.00
C ALA A 38 11.83 -0.64 10.65
N PHE A 39 11.00 -0.04 9.80
CA PHE A 39 10.77 -0.47 8.43
C PHE A 39 10.80 0.73 7.48
N ILE A 40 11.61 0.65 6.42
CA ILE A 40 11.77 1.72 5.43
C ILE A 40 11.29 1.19 4.08
N PHE A 41 10.21 1.75 3.58
CA PHE A 41 9.65 1.45 2.26
C PHE A 41 9.87 2.65 1.34
N ARG A 42 10.91 2.61 0.49
CA ARG A 42 11.39 3.78 -0.27
C ARG A 42 10.86 3.88 -1.70
N GLY A 43 10.63 2.77 -2.37
CA GLY A 43 10.20 2.78 -3.77
C GLY A 43 9.72 1.40 -4.21
N TYR A 44 8.79 1.42 -5.16
CA TYR A 44 8.28 0.22 -5.81
C TYR A 44 8.09 0.52 -7.30
N SER A 45 8.18 -0.52 -8.11
CA SER A 45 7.86 -0.48 -9.54
C SER A 45 6.59 -1.27 -9.78
N ILE A 46 5.77 -0.81 -10.72
CA ILE A 46 4.56 -1.50 -11.17
C ILE A 46 4.80 -1.91 -12.62
N SER A 47 4.51 -3.16 -12.97
CA SER A 47 4.61 -3.62 -14.35
C SER A 47 3.59 -2.88 -15.24
N PRO A 48 3.88 -2.70 -16.56
CA PRO A 48 2.97 -1.96 -17.45
C PRO A 48 1.55 -2.54 -17.50
N ASP A 49 1.42 -3.85 -17.35
CA ASP A 49 0.15 -4.59 -17.35
C ASP A 49 -0.50 -4.65 -15.96
N ASN A 50 0.27 -4.45 -14.89
CA ASN A 50 -0.19 -4.41 -13.51
C ASN A 50 -1.12 -5.60 -13.18
N SER A 51 -0.79 -6.77 -13.76
CA SER A 51 -1.51 -8.04 -13.73
C SER A 51 -1.32 -8.77 -12.41
#